data_AF-J4C2S5-F1
#
_entry.id   AF-J4C2S5-F1
#
_cell.length_a   1.000
_cell.length_b   1.000
_cell.length_c   1.000
_cell.angle_alpha   90.00
_cell.angle_beta   90.00
_cell.angle_gamma   90.00
#
_symmetry.space_group_name_H-M   'P 1'
#
loop_
_entity.id
_entity.type
_entity.pdbx_description
1 polymer ?
#
loop_
_entity_poly.entity_id
_entity_poly.type
_entity_poly.pdbx_seq_one_letter_code
_entity_poly.pdbx_strand_id
1 'polypeptide(L)'
;MGARQSYLYIYLKNKDKDCNEAGCSVSPSKSVVKGCIDFELVTYTIQYKGDSTYYDIYIYDTEDKDPDAYYIFGYCSPRTHQVANKVEVYYSVLAPDKPLVISFVTNSQKYNCIYDDLKYARWNWASYITEHTFKGDVLLKLKEQYRKLNLNKTIKLAVGEEATKDVTVFQQEIGQEKKNYRIIYKPNGKESVLNSNCIFNHETIDPSKQLEVENGCKEHKANDKKNQIDPYCLTSVKDHFFDGIIVYYDKENGNKNMALYLEFIDLRKKDICLKRMDQEGCWWAEEKIEYNDNKDLESQLSTIKSGLKSGNTVLLDAKATYTGVEVTPDTSKQVYIIYKHVFTSGKELNILFARTTISITAKGITGVNAKHVEVYYLKAGHKDDTEPFLIALYENDVNSLKKAYHFTINGKFKDWIEFEIKKGASKEEESQEQLTKKFKEKVTKIEQSGSCIKEIISRRFIAYQILTTDEIPTAPAGPPAVPPIRPPLETPGPTTQPPNWWLIIGCSVGGFLLLVALVVGYGIYWYNTTIKLLT
;
A
#
# COMPACT_ATOMS: atom_id res chain seq x y z
N MET A 1 -61.97 30.35 -9.60
CA MET A 1 -60.75 30.62 -10.38
C MET A 1 -59.68 29.67 -9.87
N GLY A 2 -59.44 28.58 -10.59
CA GLY A 2 -58.60 27.47 -10.14
C GLY A 2 -57.15 27.91 -10.00
N ALA A 3 -56.55 27.66 -8.84
CA ALA A 3 -55.12 27.82 -8.63
C ALA A 3 -54.41 26.90 -9.62
N ARG A 4 -53.72 27.49 -10.61
CA ARG A 4 -52.82 26.75 -11.51
C ARG A 4 -51.77 26.06 -10.64
N GLN A 5 -51.43 24.82 -10.96
CA GLN A 5 -50.25 24.18 -10.39
C GLN A 5 -49.02 25.05 -10.68
N SER A 6 -48.24 25.24 -9.63
CA SER A 6 -46.95 25.91 -9.68
C SER A 6 -45.87 24.88 -9.98
N TYR A 7 -44.80 25.33 -10.62
CA TYR A 7 -43.69 24.47 -10.99
C TYR A 7 -42.46 24.88 -10.18
N LEU A 8 -41.78 23.87 -9.63
CA LEU A 8 -40.47 23.98 -9.01
C LEU A 8 -39.46 23.25 -9.88
N TYR A 9 -38.35 23.91 -10.21
CA TYR A 9 -37.27 23.29 -10.95
C TYR A 9 -36.06 22.99 -10.08
N ILE A 10 -35.48 21.80 -10.25
CA ILE A 10 -34.23 21.39 -9.60
C ILE A 10 -33.20 21.13 -10.69
N TYR A 11 -32.11 21.88 -10.67
CA TYR A 11 -31.01 21.80 -11.64
C TYR A 11 -29.84 21.02 -11.03
N LEU A 12 -29.63 19.77 -11.47
CA LEU A 12 -28.69 18.84 -10.86
C LEU A 12 -27.21 19.27 -10.97
N LYS A 13 -26.86 20.10 -11.96
CA LYS A 13 -25.49 20.65 -12.07
C LYS A 13 -25.28 21.90 -11.23
N ASN A 14 -26.35 22.58 -10.80
CA ASN A 14 -26.23 23.62 -9.78
C ASN A 14 -26.27 22.98 -8.40
N LYS A 15 -25.09 22.80 -7.82
CA LYS A 15 -24.91 22.13 -6.52
C LYS A 15 -24.49 23.09 -5.40
N ASP A 16 -24.40 24.39 -5.70
CA ASP A 16 -23.77 25.37 -4.82
C ASP A 16 -24.56 26.69 -4.68
N LYS A 17 -25.42 27.02 -5.65
CA LYS A 17 -26.14 28.30 -5.68
C LYS A 17 -27.60 28.10 -5.33
N ASP A 18 -28.08 28.92 -4.40
CA ASP A 18 -29.51 29.03 -4.13
C ASP A 18 -30.27 29.45 -5.40
N CYS A 19 -31.42 28.82 -5.61
CA CYS A 19 -32.36 29.21 -6.66
C CYS A 19 -33.64 29.74 -6.01
N ASN A 20 -34.04 30.95 -6.41
CA ASN A 20 -35.31 31.54 -6.00
C ASN A 20 -36.25 31.53 -7.19
N GLU A 21 -37.34 30.79 -7.08
CA GLU A 21 -38.39 30.75 -8.09
C GLU A 21 -39.67 31.39 -7.53
N ALA A 22 -40.58 31.79 -8.41
CA ALA A 22 -41.82 32.47 -7.98
C ALA A 22 -42.63 31.55 -7.05
N GLY A 23 -42.55 31.80 -5.73
CA GLY A 23 -43.26 31.04 -4.71
C GLY A 23 -42.47 29.92 -4.01
N CYS A 24 -41.18 29.73 -4.30
CA CYS A 24 -40.34 28.79 -3.56
C CYS A 24 -38.85 29.14 -3.63
N SER A 25 -38.05 28.61 -2.71
CA SER A 25 -36.59 28.69 -2.76
C SER A 25 -35.98 27.31 -2.56
N VAL A 26 -34.93 27.02 -3.33
CA VAL A 26 -34.17 25.78 -3.26
C VAL A 26 -32.75 26.10 -2.87
N SER A 27 -32.28 25.47 -1.79
CA SER A 27 -30.93 25.61 -1.28
C SER A 27 -30.19 24.29 -1.35
N PRO A 28 -29.20 24.15 -2.26
CA PRO A 28 -28.33 22.99 -2.32
C PRO A 28 -27.33 22.95 -1.16
N SER A 29 -27.03 21.77 -0.65
CA SER A 29 -25.90 21.52 0.26
C SER A 29 -25.22 20.20 -0.09
N LYS A 30 -23.89 20.15 0.01
CA LYS A 30 -23.08 18.96 -0.28
C LYS A 30 -22.58 18.30 1.00
N SER A 31 -22.53 16.99 0.99
CA SER A 31 -21.94 16.15 2.04
C SER A 31 -21.49 14.82 1.42
N VAL A 32 -20.83 13.96 2.19
CA VAL A 32 -20.60 12.56 1.81
C VAL A 32 -21.69 11.65 2.38
N VAL A 33 -21.87 10.49 1.76
CA VAL A 33 -22.78 9.47 2.29
C VAL A 33 -22.22 8.93 3.60
N LYS A 34 -23.05 8.91 4.65
CA LYS A 34 -22.63 8.44 5.97
C LYS A 34 -22.02 7.04 5.89
N GLY A 35 -20.78 6.90 6.37
CA GLY A 35 -20.04 5.65 6.41
C GLY A 35 -19.28 5.30 5.13
N CYS A 36 -19.30 6.14 4.09
CA CYS A 36 -18.55 5.91 2.85
C CYS A 36 -18.22 7.22 2.12
N ILE A 37 -16.93 7.51 1.97
CA ILE A 37 -16.44 8.73 1.30
C ILE A 37 -16.47 8.63 -0.24
N ASP A 38 -16.69 7.44 -0.79
CA ASP A 38 -16.73 7.19 -2.24
C ASP A 38 -18.00 7.75 -2.91
N PHE A 39 -18.96 8.20 -2.11
CA PHE A 39 -20.22 8.75 -2.59
C PHE A 39 -20.52 10.12 -1.98
N GLU A 40 -20.91 11.04 -2.85
CA GLU A 40 -21.35 12.39 -2.50
C GLU A 40 -22.88 12.45 -2.48
N LEU A 41 -23.41 13.23 -1.54
CA LEU A 41 -24.81 13.54 -1.39
C LEU A 41 -25.02 15.05 -1.58
N VAL A 42 -25.80 15.41 -2.60
CA VAL A 42 -26.32 16.77 -2.79
C VAL A 42 -27.76 16.81 -2.32
N THR A 43 -28.05 17.63 -1.31
CA THR A 43 -29.40 17.82 -0.78
C THR A 43 -29.94 19.16 -1.22
N TYR A 44 -31.02 19.14 -1.99
CA TYR A 44 -31.80 20.31 -2.39
C TYR A 44 -32.91 20.51 -1.36
N THR A 45 -32.74 21.46 -0.45
CA THR A 45 -33.77 21.79 0.55
C THR A 45 -34.75 22.78 -0.04
N ILE A 46 -36.04 22.46 0.03
CA ILE A 46 -37.11 23.24 -0.60
C ILE A 46 -37.87 24.00 0.48
N GLN A 47 -38.01 25.31 0.30
CA GLN A 47 -38.86 26.16 1.13
C GLN A 47 -40.00 26.73 0.27
N TYR A 48 -41.23 26.34 0.60
CA TYR A 48 -42.42 26.78 -0.11
C TYR A 48 -42.96 28.09 0.48
N LYS A 49 -43.28 29.06 -0.39
CA LYS A 49 -43.94 30.32 -0.02
C LYS A 49 -45.42 30.21 -0.39
N GLY A 50 -46.14 29.33 0.30
CA GLY A 50 -47.56 29.04 0.03
C GLY A 50 -47.93 27.58 0.36
N ASP A 51 -49.08 27.14 -0.13
CA ASP A 51 -49.49 25.74 0.01
C ASP A 51 -48.62 24.85 -0.90
N SER A 52 -47.77 24.05 -0.25
CA SER A 52 -46.83 23.14 -0.88
C SER A 52 -47.45 22.03 -1.74
N THR A 53 -48.75 21.75 -1.61
CA THR A 53 -49.43 20.72 -2.42
C THR A 53 -49.67 21.13 -3.87
N TYR A 54 -49.52 22.42 -4.19
CA TYR A 54 -49.65 22.93 -5.56
C TYR A 54 -48.36 22.91 -6.37
N TYR A 55 -47.24 22.41 -5.81
CA TYR A 55 -45.94 22.45 -6.47
C TYR A 55 -45.55 21.08 -7.03
N ASP A 56 -45.44 21.02 -8.37
CA ASP A 56 -44.79 19.92 -9.07
C ASP A 56 -43.27 20.15 -9.08
N ILE A 57 -42.49 19.09 -8.92
CA ILE A 57 -41.02 19.17 -8.95
C ILE A 57 -40.51 18.57 -10.26
N TYR A 58 -39.84 19.38 -11.08
CA TYR A 58 -39.19 18.92 -12.30
C TYR A 58 -37.67 18.97 -12.14
N ILE A 59 -37.01 17.84 -12.38
CA ILE A 59 -35.57 17.68 -12.21
C ILE A 59 -34.88 17.76 -13.57
N TYR A 60 -33.88 18.61 -13.71
CA TYR A 60 -33.12 18.86 -14.94
C TYR A 60 -31.64 18.53 -14.76
N ASP A 61 -31.00 18.02 -15.83
CA ASP A 61 -29.54 17.77 -15.87
C ASP A 61 -28.77 19.00 -16.42
N THR A 62 -29.11 20.18 -15.92
CA THR A 62 -28.50 21.47 -16.32
C THR A 62 -28.03 22.24 -15.09
N GLU A 63 -27.26 23.31 -15.31
CA GLU A 63 -26.85 24.22 -14.22
C GLU A 63 -27.97 25.23 -13.94
N ASP A 64 -28.67 25.67 -14.97
CA ASP A 64 -29.75 26.64 -14.89
C ASP A 64 -30.88 26.30 -15.87
N LYS A 65 -31.80 27.25 -16.00
CA LYS A 65 -32.95 27.13 -16.89
C LYS A 65 -32.50 27.22 -18.35
N ASP A 66 -32.32 26.06 -18.96
CA ASP A 66 -32.06 25.92 -20.38
C ASP A 66 -33.39 25.65 -21.13
N PRO A 67 -33.79 26.52 -22.08
CA PRO A 67 -35.04 26.36 -22.84
C PRO A 67 -35.10 25.10 -23.71
N ASP A 68 -33.94 24.54 -24.07
CA ASP A 68 -33.85 23.35 -24.94
C ASP A 68 -33.65 22.06 -24.12
N ALA A 69 -33.49 22.17 -22.81
CA ALA A 69 -33.29 21.02 -21.94
C ALA A 69 -34.60 20.29 -21.61
N TYR A 70 -34.50 18.96 -21.57
CA TYR A 70 -35.58 18.08 -21.11
C TYR A 70 -35.38 17.72 -19.65
N TYR A 71 -36.46 17.72 -18.88
CA TYR A 71 -36.41 17.20 -17.52
C TYR A 71 -36.16 15.68 -17.54
N ILE A 72 -35.42 15.22 -16.53
CA ILE A 72 -35.18 13.82 -16.21
C ILE A 72 -36.46 13.20 -15.68
N PHE A 73 -37.05 13.84 -14.66
CA PHE A 73 -38.23 13.34 -13.96
C PHE A 73 -39.12 14.47 -13.44
N GLY A 74 -40.44 14.34 -13.61
CA GLY A 74 -41.47 15.17 -12.99
C GLY A 74 -42.18 14.44 -11.84
N TYR A 75 -42.11 14.99 -10.63
CA TYR A 75 -42.84 14.54 -9.44
C TYR A 75 -44.08 15.41 -9.24
N CYS A 76 -45.24 14.89 -9.65
CA CYS A 76 -46.41 15.72 -9.89
C CYS A 76 -47.52 15.55 -8.84
N SER A 77 -48.20 16.65 -8.52
CA SER A 77 -49.44 16.74 -7.74
C SER A 77 -49.38 16.07 -6.36
N PRO A 78 -48.44 16.47 -5.49
CA PRO A 78 -48.32 15.90 -4.16
C PRO A 78 -49.52 16.24 -3.28
N ARG A 79 -50.05 15.24 -2.57
CA ARG A 79 -50.91 15.49 -1.38
C ARG A 79 -50.04 15.85 -0.18
N THR A 80 -50.65 16.35 0.90
CA THR A 80 -49.94 16.85 2.10
C THR A 80 -48.83 15.94 2.64
N HIS A 81 -49.03 14.62 2.66
CA HIS A 81 -48.02 13.65 3.15
C HIS A 81 -46.96 13.25 2.11
N GLN A 82 -47.17 13.65 0.86
CA GLN A 82 -46.33 13.37 -0.32
C GLN A 82 -45.51 14.60 -0.74
N VAL A 83 -45.73 15.76 -0.12
CA VAL A 83 -44.92 16.95 -0.38
C VAL A 83 -43.46 16.65 -0.03
N ALA A 84 -42.58 16.73 -1.02
CA ALA A 84 -41.15 16.54 -0.81
C ALA A 84 -40.54 17.86 -0.34
N ASN A 85 -40.05 17.91 0.89
CA ASN A 85 -39.35 19.07 1.44
C ASN A 85 -37.84 19.04 1.13
N LYS A 86 -37.31 17.89 0.70
CA LYS A 86 -35.95 17.77 0.18
C LYS A 86 -35.91 16.80 -1.00
N VAL A 87 -35.00 17.08 -1.93
CA VAL A 87 -34.56 16.12 -2.94
C VAL A 87 -33.08 15.84 -2.72
N GLU A 88 -32.76 14.57 -2.48
CA GLU A 88 -31.40 14.11 -2.22
C GLU A 88 -30.87 13.36 -3.43
N VAL A 89 -29.72 13.76 -3.96
CA VAL A 89 -29.14 13.17 -5.17
C VAL A 89 -27.75 12.65 -4.85
N TYR A 90 -27.54 11.38 -5.18
CA TYR A 90 -26.34 10.65 -4.83
C TYR A 90 -25.46 10.45 -6.06
N TYR A 91 -24.17 10.72 -5.89
CA TYR A 91 -23.14 10.61 -6.93
C TYR A 91 -21.99 9.76 -6.43
N SER A 92 -21.25 9.12 -7.32
CA SER A 92 -19.92 8.60 -6.96
C SER A 92 -18.89 9.71 -7.10
N VAL A 93 -17.89 9.75 -6.23
CA VAL A 93 -16.73 10.66 -6.39
C VAL A 93 -15.99 10.41 -7.71
N LEU A 94 -16.10 9.21 -8.28
CA LEU A 94 -15.53 8.85 -9.57
C LEU A 94 -16.40 9.36 -10.75
N ALA A 95 -17.68 9.64 -10.54
CA ALA A 95 -18.58 10.16 -11.56
C ALA A 95 -19.46 11.29 -10.98
N PRO A 96 -18.85 12.43 -10.62
CA PRO A 96 -19.55 13.49 -9.88
C PRO A 96 -20.65 14.16 -10.71
N ASP A 97 -20.65 13.99 -12.03
CA ASP A 97 -21.66 14.52 -12.96
C ASP A 97 -22.77 13.50 -13.31
N LYS A 98 -22.71 12.27 -12.77
CA LYS A 98 -23.67 11.21 -13.09
C LYS A 98 -24.47 10.80 -11.84
N PRO A 99 -25.75 11.22 -11.73
CA PRO A 99 -26.61 10.78 -10.63
C PRO A 99 -26.80 9.26 -10.64
N LEU A 100 -26.78 8.64 -9.48
CA LEU A 100 -27.00 7.20 -9.30
C LEU A 100 -28.37 6.91 -8.68
N VAL A 101 -28.73 7.68 -7.66
CA VAL A 101 -29.99 7.57 -6.92
C VAL A 101 -30.53 8.98 -6.68
N ILE A 102 -31.84 9.15 -6.80
CA ILE A 102 -32.57 10.36 -6.42
C ILE A 102 -33.57 9.96 -5.35
N SER A 103 -33.61 10.68 -4.25
CA SER A 103 -34.57 10.45 -3.17
C SER A 103 -35.46 11.64 -2.93
N PHE A 104 -36.77 11.39 -2.84
CA PHE A 104 -37.75 12.37 -2.43
C PHE A 104 -38.01 12.21 -0.94
N VAL A 105 -37.64 13.22 -0.16
CA VAL A 105 -37.82 13.24 1.29
C VAL A 105 -39.05 14.09 1.60
N THR A 106 -40.02 13.49 2.28
CA THR A 106 -41.23 14.13 2.80
C THR A 106 -41.16 14.14 4.33
N ASN A 107 -42.13 14.80 4.98
CA ASN A 107 -42.23 14.82 6.44
C ASN A 107 -42.44 13.42 7.08
N SER A 108 -42.86 12.42 6.30
CA SER A 108 -43.18 11.08 6.82
C SER A 108 -42.20 9.99 6.36
N GLN A 109 -41.33 10.30 5.40
CA GLN A 109 -41.28 9.66 4.09
C GLN A 109 -39.90 9.80 3.45
N LYS A 110 -39.17 8.74 3.10
CA LYS A 110 -38.07 8.85 2.15
C LYS A 110 -38.21 7.78 1.07
N TYR A 111 -38.34 8.24 -0.17
CA TYR A 111 -38.48 7.39 -1.35
C TYR A 111 -37.17 7.37 -2.11
N ASN A 112 -36.40 6.29 -2.01
CA ASN A 112 -35.14 6.14 -2.74
C ASN A 112 -35.40 5.52 -4.11
N CYS A 113 -35.08 6.24 -5.18
CA CYS A 113 -35.34 5.81 -6.54
C CYS A 113 -34.04 5.71 -7.35
N ILE A 114 -33.94 4.70 -8.21
CA ILE A 114 -32.81 4.58 -9.14
C ILE A 114 -32.95 5.67 -10.20
N TYR A 115 -31.85 6.38 -10.49
CA TYR A 115 -31.86 7.48 -11.45
C TYR A 115 -32.35 7.05 -12.85
N ASP A 116 -31.84 5.93 -13.37
CA ASP A 116 -32.21 5.40 -14.68
C ASP A 116 -33.72 5.11 -14.80
N ASP A 117 -34.32 4.58 -13.73
CA ASP A 117 -35.74 4.22 -13.72
C ASP A 117 -36.61 5.48 -13.79
N LEU A 118 -36.27 6.51 -13.02
CA LEU A 118 -36.92 7.82 -13.10
C LEU A 118 -36.74 8.46 -14.48
N LYS A 119 -35.52 8.41 -15.03
CA LYS A 119 -35.22 8.96 -16.36
C LYS A 119 -36.04 8.26 -17.45
N TYR A 120 -36.29 6.96 -17.33
CA TYR A 120 -37.14 6.23 -18.26
C TYR A 120 -38.62 6.58 -18.10
N ALA A 121 -39.09 6.69 -16.86
CA ALA A 121 -40.48 7.04 -16.55
C ALA A 121 -40.86 8.47 -16.97
N ARG A 122 -39.90 9.40 -16.98
CA ARG A 122 -40.05 10.84 -17.30
C ARG A 122 -40.89 11.63 -16.32
N TRP A 123 -42.03 11.13 -15.87
CA TRP A 123 -42.83 11.77 -14.82
C TRP A 123 -43.74 10.74 -14.18
N ASN A 124 -44.20 11.01 -12.96
CA ASN A 124 -45.29 10.27 -12.36
C ASN A 124 -46.01 11.12 -11.32
N TRP A 125 -47.22 10.71 -10.96
CA TRP A 125 -47.91 11.24 -9.81
C TRP A 125 -47.11 10.91 -8.54
N ALA A 126 -47.04 11.86 -7.62
CA ALA A 126 -46.41 11.71 -6.31
C ALA A 126 -46.94 10.49 -5.54
N SER A 127 -48.23 10.15 -5.72
CA SER A 127 -48.85 8.96 -5.14
C SER A 127 -48.28 7.62 -5.64
N TYR A 128 -47.66 7.61 -6.83
CA TYR A 128 -47.11 6.42 -7.47
C TYR A 128 -45.58 6.37 -7.42
N ILE A 129 -44.93 7.25 -6.66
CA ILE A 129 -43.46 7.22 -6.53
C ILE A 129 -42.94 5.90 -5.92
N THR A 130 -43.78 5.20 -5.17
CA THR A 130 -43.48 3.89 -4.59
C THR A 130 -43.20 2.81 -5.66
N GLU A 131 -43.74 2.96 -6.88
CA GLU A 131 -43.45 2.06 -8.01
C GLU A 131 -41.99 2.14 -8.47
N HIS A 132 -41.34 3.28 -8.22
CA HIS A 132 -39.95 3.56 -8.59
C HIS A 132 -38.99 3.43 -7.39
N THR A 133 -39.53 3.15 -6.21
CA THR A 133 -38.78 3.12 -4.96
C THR A 133 -38.21 1.72 -4.70
N PHE A 134 -36.91 1.64 -4.43
CA PHE A 134 -36.30 0.41 -3.94
C PHE A 134 -36.26 0.39 -2.40
N LYS A 135 -36.29 -0.83 -1.84
CA LYS A 135 -36.08 -1.07 -0.40
C LYS A 135 -34.67 -1.59 -0.16
N GLY A 136 -34.12 -1.31 1.01
CA GLY A 136 -32.80 -1.81 1.44
C GLY A 136 -31.78 -0.71 1.68
N ASP A 137 -30.52 -1.12 1.82
CA ASP A 137 -29.40 -0.22 2.07
C ASP A 137 -29.05 0.60 0.83
N VAL A 138 -29.14 1.92 0.95
CA VAL A 138 -28.79 2.88 -0.11
C VAL A 138 -27.32 2.71 -0.52
N LEU A 139 -26.39 2.49 0.42
CA LEU A 139 -24.97 2.37 0.10
C LEU A 139 -24.68 1.16 -0.79
N LEU A 140 -25.29 0.01 -0.49
CA LEU A 140 -25.19 -1.17 -1.34
C LEU A 140 -25.74 -0.89 -2.75
N LYS A 141 -26.86 -0.15 -2.83
CA LYS A 141 -27.45 0.19 -4.12
C LYS A 141 -26.59 1.17 -4.91
N LEU A 142 -25.93 2.14 -4.27
CA LEU A 142 -24.99 3.06 -4.92
C LEU A 142 -23.80 2.31 -5.52
N LYS A 143 -23.21 1.37 -4.79
CA LYS A 143 -22.14 0.50 -5.29
C LYS A 143 -22.58 -0.33 -6.49
N GLU A 144 -23.81 -0.85 -6.49
CA GLU A 144 -24.39 -1.55 -7.63
C GLU A 144 -24.61 -0.62 -8.83
N GLN A 145 -25.23 0.55 -8.63
CA GLN A 145 -25.52 1.48 -9.72
C GLN A 145 -24.24 2.04 -10.35
N TYR A 146 -23.21 2.36 -9.56
CA TYR A 146 -21.94 2.81 -10.12
C TYR A 146 -21.28 1.72 -10.97
N ARG A 147 -21.27 0.47 -10.50
CA ARG A 147 -20.72 -0.66 -11.26
C ARG A 147 -21.48 -0.91 -12.56
N LYS A 148 -22.81 -0.76 -12.54
CA LYS A 148 -23.65 -0.81 -13.76
C LYS A 148 -23.28 0.32 -14.72
N LEU A 149 -23.18 1.55 -14.22
CA LEU A 149 -22.77 2.73 -15.00
C LEU A 149 -21.40 2.53 -15.65
N ASN A 150 -20.44 1.96 -14.91
CA ASN A 150 -19.08 1.72 -15.39
C ASN A 150 -18.88 0.36 -16.09
N LEU A 151 -19.97 -0.40 -16.32
CA LEU A 151 -19.93 -1.75 -16.92
C LEU A 151 -18.95 -2.71 -16.21
N ASN A 152 -18.82 -2.60 -14.89
CA ASN A 152 -17.90 -3.37 -14.04
C ASN A 152 -16.41 -3.26 -14.44
N LYS A 153 -16.03 -2.28 -15.26
CA LYS A 153 -14.63 -2.06 -15.63
C LYS A 153 -13.79 -1.69 -14.41
N THR A 154 -12.51 -2.05 -14.44
CA THR A 154 -11.53 -1.76 -13.38
C THR A 154 -10.18 -1.38 -13.98
N ILE A 155 -9.38 -0.66 -13.21
CA ILE A 155 -7.99 -0.34 -13.54
C ILE A 155 -7.07 -1.21 -12.71
N LYS A 156 -6.12 -1.89 -13.36
CA LYS A 156 -4.99 -2.52 -12.69
C LYS A 156 -3.92 -1.47 -12.39
N LEU A 157 -3.41 -1.41 -11.15
CA LEU A 157 -2.21 -0.63 -10.86
C LEU A 157 -0.95 -1.45 -11.18
N ALA A 158 -0.18 -1.01 -12.17
CA ALA A 158 1.11 -1.61 -12.50
C ALA A 158 2.26 -0.86 -11.83
N VAL A 159 3.12 -1.61 -11.12
CA VAL A 159 4.38 -1.10 -10.57
C VAL A 159 5.52 -1.81 -11.30
N GLY A 160 6.12 -1.16 -12.31
CA GLY A 160 7.16 -1.73 -13.17
C GLY A 160 6.98 -1.38 -14.66
N GLU A 161 7.23 -2.34 -15.55
CA GLU A 161 7.35 -2.12 -17.00
C GLU A 161 6.03 -2.15 -17.79
N GLU A 162 4.93 -2.61 -17.17
CA GLU A 162 3.62 -2.70 -17.85
C GLU A 162 3.09 -1.31 -18.14
N ALA A 163 2.80 -1.01 -19.41
CA ALA A 163 2.40 0.33 -19.83
C ALA A 163 0.99 0.69 -19.35
N THR A 164 0.78 1.99 -19.17
CA THR A 164 -0.57 2.55 -19.06
C THR A 164 -1.36 2.27 -20.33
N LYS A 165 -2.62 1.85 -20.16
CA LYS A 165 -3.54 1.50 -21.23
C LYS A 165 -4.98 1.80 -20.82
N ASP A 166 -5.69 2.50 -21.70
CA ASP A 166 -7.13 2.74 -21.64
C ASP A 166 -7.59 3.35 -20.31
N VAL A 167 -6.95 4.44 -19.88
CA VAL A 167 -7.32 5.18 -18.66
C VAL A 167 -7.85 6.56 -19.04
N THR A 168 -8.97 6.96 -18.44
CA THR A 168 -9.48 8.33 -18.52
C THR A 168 -9.14 9.07 -17.23
N VAL A 169 -8.79 10.34 -17.36
CA VAL A 169 -8.44 11.20 -16.23
C VAL A 169 -9.26 12.49 -16.27
N PHE A 170 -9.61 13.02 -15.10
CA PHE A 170 -10.18 14.35 -14.98
C PHE A 170 -9.80 14.99 -13.64
N GLN A 171 -9.84 16.31 -13.59
CA GLN A 171 -9.57 17.10 -12.39
C GLN A 171 -10.87 17.58 -11.75
N GLN A 172 -10.85 17.70 -10.44
CA GLN A 172 -11.89 18.40 -9.69
C GLN A 172 -11.27 19.29 -8.62
N GLU A 173 -11.64 20.57 -8.59
CA GLU A 173 -11.26 21.49 -7.52
C GLU A 173 -12.03 21.19 -6.23
N ILE A 174 -11.36 21.38 -5.09
CA ILE A 174 -11.92 21.14 -3.76
C ILE A 174 -12.09 22.49 -3.06
N GLY A 175 -13.29 22.66 -2.49
CA GLY A 175 -13.75 23.82 -1.74
C GLY A 175 -13.62 25.17 -2.44
N GLN A 176 -13.81 26.25 -1.66
CA GLN A 176 -14.04 27.59 -2.21
C GLN A 176 -12.75 28.31 -2.59
N GLU A 177 -11.68 28.08 -1.83
CA GLU A 177 -10.38 28.72 -2.08
C GLU A 177 -9.64 28.08 -3.26
N LYS A 178 -10.10 26.90 -3.73
CA LYS A 178 -9.55 26.17 -4.88
C LYS A 178 -8.04 25.91 -4.77
N LYS A 179 -7.52 25.90 -3.54
CA LYS A 179 -6.12 25.61 -3.21
C LYS A 179 -5.83 24.11 -3.33
N ASN A 180 -6.82 23.28 -3.02
CA ASN A 180 -6.74 21.84 -3.17
C ASN A 180 -7.54 21.38 -4.39
N TYR A 181 -7.10 20.27 -4.97
CA TYR A 181 -7.82 19.61 -6.04
C TYR A 181 -7.50 18.11 -6.01
N ARG A 182 -8.32 17.32 -6.70
CA ARG A 182 -8.06 15.90 -6.92
C ARG A 182 -8.01 15.58 -8.41
N ILE A 183 -7.15 14.62 -8.75
CA ILE A 183 -7.10 13.98 -10.06
C ILE A 183 -7.70 12.60 -9.91
N ILE A 184 -8.64 12.26 -10.78
CA ILE A 184 -9.40 11.01 -10.73
C ILE A 184 -9.11 10.22 -11.99
N TYR A 185 -8.56 9.01 -11.81
CA TYR A 185 -8.28 8.03 -12.86
C TYR A 185 -9.37 6.97 -12.88
N LYS A 186 -9.88 6.68 -14.09
CA LYS A 186 -10.96 5.73 -14.35
C LYS A 186 -10.64 4.78 -15.49
N PRO A 187 -11.20 3.56 -15.46
CA PRO A 187 -11.02 2.64 -16.57
C PRO A 187 -11.87 3.09 -17.75
N ASN A 188 -11.25 3.16 -18.93
CA ASN A 188 -11.95 3.39 -20.19
C ASN A 188 -12.18 2.06 -20.93
N GLY A 189 -11.19 1.16 -20.87
CA GLY A 189 -11.16 -0.14 -21.55
C GLY A 189 -11.65 -1.30 -20.69
N LYS A 190 -11.67 -2.51 -21.27
CA LYS A 190 -11.97 -3.75 -20.53
C LYS A 190 -10.82 -4.19 -19.63
N GLU A 191 -9.59 -3.90 -20.05
CA GLU A 191 -8.34 -4.28 -19.39
C GLU A 191 -7.48 -3.03 -19.21
N SER A 192 -8.02 -2.07 -18.45
CA SER A 192 -7.32 -0.82 -18.18
C SER A 192 -6.16 -1.05 -17.22
N VAL A 193 -5.03 -0.42 -17.51
CA VAL A 193 -3.82 -0.47 -16.68
C VAL A 193 -3.35 0.95 -16.46
N LEU A 194 -3.02 1.30 -15.22
CA LEU A 194 -2.34 2.55 -14.89
C LEU A 194 -0.96 2.21 -14.34
N ASN A 195 0.10 2.62 -15.04
CA ASN A 195 1.45 2.51 -14.53
C ASN A 195 1.68 3.55 -13.42
N SER A 196 2.32 3.14 -12.33
CA SER A 196 2.59 4.00 -11.16
C SER A 196 3.35 5.28 -11.51
N ASN A 197 4.25 5.21 -12.50
CA ASN A 197 5.00 6.37 -12.96
C ASN A 197 4.09 7.41 -13.62
N CYS A 198 2.94 6.99 -14.14
CA CYS A 198 2.00 7.84 -14.86
C CYS A 198 0.97 8.54 -13.96
N ILE A 199 0.89 8.15 -12.68
CA ILE A 199 -0.01 8.75 -11.68
C ILE A 199 0.34 10.23 -11.40
N PHE A 200 1.60 10.62 -11.58
CA PHE A 200 2.08 11.97 -11.28
C PHE A 200 2.41 12.77 -12.55
N ASN A 201 1.82 12.41 -13.69
CA ASN A 201 2.04 13.11 -14.97
C ASN A 201 1.53 14.56 -15.01
N HIS A 202 0.76 14.97 -14.01
CA HIS A 202 0.01 16.23 -13.99
C HIS A 202 0.48 17.17 -12.88
N GLU A 203 1.78 17.26 -12.63
CA GLU A 203 2.34 18.15 -11.61
C GLU A 203 2.20 19.64 -11.93
N THR A 204 2.08 20.00 -13.20
CA THR A 204 1.69 21.33 -13.68
C THR A 204 0.38 21.16 -14.40
N ILE A 205 -0.69 21.66 -13.81
CA ILE A 205 -2.02 21.59 -14.43
C ILE A 205 -2.39 22.95 -14.98
N ASP A 206 -2.61 22.98 -16.28
CA ASP A 206 -3.26 24.10 -16.96
C ASP A 206 -4.78 23.84 -16.89
N PRO A 207 -5.56 24.64 -16.15
CA PRO A 207 -7.01 24.46 -16.03
C PRO A 207 -7.74 24.58 -17.37
N SER A 208 -7.10 25.15 -18.39
CA SER A 208 -7.67 25.31 -19.74
C SER A 208 -7.51 24.08 -20.63
N LYS A 209 -6.75 23.07 -20.19
CA LYS A 209 -6.49 21.85 -20.96
C LYS A 209 -7.18 20.65 -20.36
N GLN A 210 -7.75 19.82 -21.23
CA GLN A 210 -8.21 18.51 -20.84
C GLN A 210 -7.01 17.66 -20.42
N LEU A 211 -7.10 17.03 -19.24
CA LEU A 211 -6.09 16.08 -18.80
C LEU A 211 -6.20 14.80 -19.62
N GLU A 212 -5.06 14.27 -20.06
CA GLU A 212 -4.96 13.01 -20.78
C GLU A 212 -3.79 12.20 -20.24
N VAL A 213 -3.97 10.88 -20.15
CA VAL A 213 -2.88 9.95 -19.88
C VAL A 213 -2.60 9.17 -21.14
N GLU A 214 -1.41 9.34 -21.69
CA GLU A 214 -1.03 8.67 -22.93
C GLU A 214 -0.94 7.15 -22.73
N ASN A 215 -1.60 6.41 -23.63
CA ASN A 215 -1.39 4.98 -23.77
C ASN A 215 0.09 4.71 -24.09
N GLY A 216 0.68 3.70 -23.47
CA GLY A 216 2.10 3.40 -23.63
C GLY A 216 3.00 4.10 -22.61
N CYS A 217 2.47 4.99 -21.75
CA CYS A 217 3.24 5.62 -20.68
C CYS A 217 3.80 4.56 -19.71
N LYS A 218 5.14 4.52 -19.58
CA LYS A 218 5.90 3.61 -18.72
C LYS A 218 6.89 4.31 -17.79
N GLU A 219 7.41 5.47 -18.21
CA GLU A 219 8.51 6.15 -17.52
C GLU A 219 8.31 7.67 -17.52
N HIS A 220 8.66 8.29 -16.39
CA HIS A 220 9.00 9.70 -16.36
C HIS A 220 10.50 9.86 -16.59
N LYS A 221 10.90 10.88 -17.34
CA LYS A 221 12.28 11.37 -17.31
C LYS A 221 12.54 11.90 -15.90
N ALA A 222 13.30 11.13 -15.12
CA ALA A 222 13.68 11.40 -13.74
C ALA A 222 14.51 12.68 -13.65
N ASN A 223 13.85 13.83 -13.53
CA ASN A 223 14.48 15.06 -13.07
C ASN A 223 13.75 15.50 -11.80
N ASP A 224 14.29 15.08 -10.66
CA ASP A 224 14.17 15.74 -9.34
C ASP A 224 12.74 16.05 -8.82
N LYS A 225 11.87 15.03 -8.78
CA LYS A 225 10.46 15.24 -8.47
C LYS A 225 10.07 14.70 -7.09
N LYS A 226 10.18 15.55 -6.07
CA LYS A 226 9.68 15.34 -4.69
C LYS A 226 8.15 15.11 -4.58
N ASN A 227 7.43 15.00 -5.70
CA ASN A 227 5.97 14.90 -5.75
C ASN A 227 5.46 13.52 -6.16
N GLN A 228 6.35 12.55 -6.30
CA GLN A 228 6.01 11.16 -6.62
C GLN A 228 5.99 10.30 -5.36
N ILE A 229 5.27 9.19 -5.44
CA ILE A 229 5.32 8.12 -4.44
C ILE A 229 6.38 7.11 -4.83
N ASP A 230 7.19 6.68 -3.86
CA ASP A 230 8.14 5.61 -4.10
C ASP A 230 7.43 4.29 -4.41
N PRO A 231 7.85 3.51 -5.43
CA PRO A 231 7.31 2.19 -5.73
C PRO A 231 7.25 1.23 -4.53
N TYR A 232 8.18 1.36 -3.57
CA TYR A 232 8.18 0.61 -2.32
C TYR A 232 6.88 0.81 -1.53
N CYS A 233 6.34 2.03 -1.50
CA CYS A 233 5.10 2.36 -0.80
C CYS A 233 3.86 1.76 -1.49
N LEU A 234 3.93 1.51 -2.81
CA LEU A 234 2.83 0.96 -3.61
C LEU A 234 2.71 -0.56 -3.56
N THR A 235 3.55 -1.25 -2.78
CA THR A 235 3.55 -2.71 -2.71
C THR A 235 2.21 -3.32 -2.27
N SER A 236 1.41 -2.66 -1.42
CA SER A 236 0.08 -3.17 -1.02
C SER A 236 -1.02 -3.02 -2.08
N VAL A 237 -0.78 -2.20 -3.11
CA VAL A 237 -1.74 -1.91 -4.18
C VAL A 237 -1.28 -2.44 -5.54
N LYS A 238 -0.04 -2.96 -5.60
CA LYS A 238 0.56 -3.52 -6.81
C LYS A 238 -0.28 -4.68 -7.35
N ASP A 239 -0.53 -4.65 -8.66
CA ASP A 239 -1.27 -5.68 -9.41
C ASP A 239 -2.72 -5.90 -8.93
N HIS A 240 -3.26 -5.01 -8.09
CA HIS A 240 -4.66 -5.00 -7.69
C HIS A 240 -5.53 -4.24 -8.71
N PHE A 241 -6.84 -4.53 -8.67
CA PHE A 241 -7.84 -3.94 -9.56
C PHE A 241 -8.77 -3.01 -8.77
N PHE A 242 -8.94 -1.80 -9.26
CA PHE A 242 -9.72 -0.74 -8.60
C PHE A 242 -10.80 -0.18 -9.51
N ASP A 243 -11.91 0.28 -8.94
CA ASP A 243 -12.98 1.00 -9.65
C ASP A 243 -12.49 2.39 -10.10
N GLY A 244 -11.57 2.99 -9.33
CA GLY A 244 -10.86 4.21 -9.69
C GLY A 244 -9.73 4.52 -8.71
N ILE A 245 -8.84 5.44 -9.11
CA ILE A 245 -7.72 5.89 -8.30
C ILE A 245 -7.80 7.41 -8.21
N ILE A 246 -7.68 7.97 -7.00
CA ILE A 246 -7.74 9.42 -6.76
C ILE A 246 -6.43 9.87 -6.13
N VAL A 247 -5.89 10.99 -6.63
CA VAL A 247 -4.73 11.65 -6.05
C VAL A 247 -5.12 13.07 -5.67
N TYR A 248 -4.91 13.41 -4.40
CA TYR A 248 -5.20 14.73 -3.84
C TYR A 248 -3.93 15.57 -3.78
N TYR A 249 -4.06 16.80 -4.26
CA TYR A 249 -2.98 17.76 -4.37
C TYR A 249 -3.28 19.05 -3.63
N ASP A 250 -2.20 19.71 -3.24
CA ASP A 250 -2.18 21.10 -2.82
C ASP A 250 -1.41 21.95 -3.83
N LYS A 251 -2.02 23.05 -4.28
CA LYS A 251 -1.41 24.02 -5.20
C LYS A 251 -0.40 24.88 -4.44
N GLU A 252 0.87 24.76 -4.79
CA GLU A 252 1.93 25.64 -4.31
C GLU A 252 2.18 26.80 -5.28
N ASN A 253 2.82 27.86 -4.77
CA ASN A 253 3.24 28.99 -5.59
C ASN A 253 4.20 28.54 -6.71
N GLY A 254 4.02 29.07 -7.92
CA GLY A 254 4.87 28.77 -9.08
C GLY A 254 4.48 27.50 -9.86
N ASN A 255 3.20 27.13 -9.88
CA ASN A 255 2.64 25.99 -10.61
C ASN A 255 3.20 24.61 -10.18
N LYS A 256 3.73 24.50 -8.95
CA LYS A 256 4.13 23.23 -8.37
C LYS A 256 2.96 22.68 -7.55
N ASN A 257 2.67 21.40 -7.68
CA ASN A 257 1.61 20.75 -6.95
C ASN A 257 2.19 19.63 -6.09
N MET A 258 1.84 19.61 -4.80
CA MET A 258 2.29 18.59 -3.86
C MET A 258 1.20 17.54 -3.69
N ALA A 259 1.47 16.29 -4.06
CA ALA A 259 0.57 15.18 -3.74
C ALA A 259 0.58 14.94 -2.22
N LEU A 260 -0.59 14.82 -1.60
CA LEU A 260 -0.76 14.67 -0.15
C LEU A 260 -1.42 13.34 0.24
N TYR A 261 -2.34 12.86 -0.59
CA TYR A 261 -3.18 11.71 -0.26
C TYR A 261 -3.59 10.95 -1.52
N LEU A 262 -3.65 9.63 -1.44
CA LEU A 262 -4.12 8.75 -2.51
C LEU A 262 -5.23 7.83 -1.98
N GLU A 263 -6.26 7.64 -2.79
CA GLU A 263 -7.31 6.65 -2.57
C GLU A 263 -7.37 5.67 -3.74
N PHE A 264 -7.30 4.38 -3.43
CA PHE A 264 -7.51 3.29 -4.36
C PHE A 264 -8.88 2.68 -4.06
N ILE A 265 -9.89 3.10 -4.83
CA ILE A 265 -11.30 2.77 -4.57
C ILE A 265 -11.61 1.37 -5.07
N ASP A 266 -12.05 0.49 -4.17
CA ASP A 266 -12.55 -0.85 -4.49
C ASP A 266 -13.94 -1.01 -3.86
N LEU A 267 -14.98 -0.76 -4.66
CA LEU A 267 -16.36 -0.82 -4.19
C LEU A 267 -16.79 -2.24 -3.79
N ARG A 268 -16.02 -3.25 -4.17
CA ARG A 268 -16.26 -4.67 -3.84
C ARG A 268 -15.56 -5.08 -2.55
N LYS A 269 -14.48 -4.40 -2.18
CA LYS A 269 -13.71 -4.65 -0.96
C LYS A 269 -13.60 -3.36 -0.15
N LYS A 270 -12.45 -3.16 0.49
CA LYS A 270 -12.11 -1.99 1.27
C LYS A 270 -11.10 -1.18 0.46
N ASP A 271 -11.27 0.12 0.45
CA ASP A 271 -10.32 1.03 -0.18
C ASP A 271 -8.96 0.96 0.53
N ILE A 272 -7.92 1.14 -0.25
CA ILE A 272 -6.56 1.31 0.27
C ILE A 272 -6.23 2.79 0.13
N CYS A 273 -5.74 3.39 1.21
CA CYS A 273 -5.46 4.82 1.27
C CYS A 273 -4.02 5.04 1.66
N LEU A 274 -3.31 5.91 0.96
CA LEU A 274 -1.93 6.27 1.27
C LEU A 274 -1.84 7.75 1.60
N LYS A 275 -1.35 8.07 2.80
CA LYS A 275 -1.16 9.42 3.31
C LYS A 275 0.31 9.77 3.35
N ARG A 276 0.66 10.95 2.83
CA ARG A 276 2.03 11.45 2.84
C ARG A 276 2.47 11.83 4.26
N MET A 277 3.71 11.51 4.60
CA MET A 277 4.26 11.72 5.95
C MET A 277 5.50 12.63 5.97
N ASP A 278 6.22 12.78 4.85
CA ASP A 278 7.40 13.65 4.73
C ASP A 278 7.30 14.65 3.56
N GLN A 279 8.12 15.70 3.62
CA GLN A 279 8.17 16.73 2.56
C GLN A 279 8.85 16.23 1.28
N GLU A 280 9.67 15.19 1.37
CA GLU A 280 10.43 14.63 0.27
C GLU A 280 9.63 13.65 -0.60
N GLY A 281 8.53 13.09 -0.07
CA GLY A 281 7.65 12.15 -0.79
C GLY A 281 8.10 10.69 -0.70
N CYS A 282 9.11 10.39 0.12
CA CYS A 282 9.67 9.05 0.30
C CYS A 282 8.85 8.22 1.29
N TRP A 283 8.13 8.86 2.22
CA TRP A 283 7.34 8.18 3.24
C TRP A 283 5.84 8.42 3.07
N TRP A 284 5.13 7.31 2.84
CA TRP A 284 3.68 7.23 2.82
C TRP A 284 3.20 6.15 3.80
N ALA A 285 2.15 6.45 4.57
CA ALA A 285 1.52 5.54 5.51
C ALA A 285 0.15 5.09 4.98
N GLU A 286 -0.20 3.82 5.21
CA GLU A 286 -1.52 3.28 4.84
C GLU A 286 -2.57 3.72 5.87
N GLU A 287 -3.04 4.96 5.76
CA GLU A 287 -3.96 5.59 6.70
C GLU A 287 -5.14 6.24 5.97
N LYS A 288 -6.35 6.04 6.48
CA LYS A 288 -7.57 6.66 5.95
C LYS A 288 -7.86 7.96 6.68
N ILE A 289 -8.27 9.00 5.93
CA ILE A 289 -8.85 10.22 6.51
C ILE A 289 -10.37 10.12 6.49
N GLU A 290 -11.03 10.70 7.49
CA GLU A 290 -12.49 10.81 7.55
C GLU A 290 -12.87 12.28 7.40
N TYR A 291 -13.89 12.54 6.60
CA TYR A 291 -14.44 13.89 6.37
C TYR A 291 -15.92 13.77 6.01
N ASN A 292 -16.72 14.79 6.32
CA ASN A 292 -18.16 14.76 6.03
C ASN A 292 -18.56 15.63 4.83
N ASP A 293 -17.70 16.57 4.45
CA ASP A 293 -17.92 17.50 3.35
C ASP A 293 -16.58 18.01 2.79
N ASN A 294 -16.64 18.91 1.80
CA ASN A 294 -15.45 19.47 1.17
C ASN A 294 -14.62 20.34 2.12
N LYS A 295 -15.24 21.00 3.10
CA LYS A 295 -14.54 21.88 4.05
C LYS A 295 -13.75 21.04 5.06
N ASP A 296 -14.34 19.96 5.55
CA ASP A 296 -13.66 18.96 6.36
C ASP A 296 -12.48 18.36 5.58
N LEU A 297 -12.67 18.01 4.30
CA LEU A 297 -11.61 17.49 3.43
C LEU A 297 -10.45 18.50 3.26
N GLU A 298 -10.75 19.77 2.99
CA GLU A 298 -9.72 20.84 2.92
C GLU A 298 -8.92 20.95 4.23
N SER A 299 -9.61 20.86 5.37
CA SER A 299 -8.98 20.90 6.70
C SER A 299 -8.06 19.70 6.94
N GLN A 300 -8.49 18.49 6.53
CA GLN A 300 -7.67 17.27 6.64
C GLN A 300 -6.42 17.37 5.76
N LEU A 301 -6.56 17.79 4.50
CA LEU A 301 -5.44 18.00 3.59
C LEU A 301 -4.47 19.07 4.12
N SER A 302 -4.98 20.16 4.68
CA SER A 302 -4.17 21.20 5.32
C SER A 302 -3.40 20.69 6.54
N THR A 303 -4.02 19.80 7.33
CA THR A 303 -3.38 19.15 8.48
C THR A 303 -2.28 18.21 8.04
N ILE A 304 -2.48 17.45 6.94
CA ILE A 304 -1.42 16.63 6.35
C ILE A 304 -0.24 17.54 5.97
N LYS A 305 -0.49 18.57 5.17
CA LYS A 305 0.56 19.48 4.66
C LYS A 305 1.36 20.13 5.79
N SER A 306 0.69 20.69 6.79
CA SER A 306 1.34 21.35 7.92
C SER A 306 2.07 20.39 8.86
N GLY A 307 1.68 19.11 8.88
CA GLY A 307 2.34 18.05 9.63
C GLY A 307 3.59 17.47 8.94
N LEU A 308 3.83 17.74 7.66
CA LEU A 308 4.96 17.20 6.92
C LEU A 308 6.28 17.77 7.45
N LYS A 309 7.18 16.87 7.87
CA LYS A 309 8.54 17.23 8.29
C LYS A 309 9.52 16.99 7.14
N SER A 310 10.50 17.87 6.99
CA SER A 310 11.64 17.63 6.12
C SER A 310 12.61 16.69 6.81
N GLY A 311 13.08 15.67 6.11
CA GLY A 311 14.05 14.73 6.65
C GLY A 311 14.55 13.77 5.58
N ASN A 312 15.55 12.98 5.95
CA ASN A 312 16.06 11.90 5.13
C ASN A 312 15.39 10.60 5.56
N THR A 313 14.64 9.97 4.66
CA THR A 313 13.92 8.74 4.93
C THR A 313 14.79 7.53 4.56
N VAL A 314 15.15 6.71 5.55
CA VAL A 314 15.89 5.46 5.38
C VAL A 314 14.92 4.30 5.39
N LEU A 315 14.80 3.60 4.25
CA LEU A 315 14.05 2.36 4.14
C LEU A 315 15.01 1.21 4.43
N LEU A 316 14.99 0.66 5.65
CA LEU A 316 15.99 -0.32 6.06
C LEU A 316 15.95 -1.57 5.19
N ASP A 317 14.75 -2.07 4.86
CA ASP A 317 14.52 -3.25 4.05
C ASP A 317 14.61 -3.01 2.53
N ALA A 318 14.90 -1.78 2.09
CA ALA A 318 15.16 -1.49 0.68
C ALA A 318 16.61 -1.83 0.30
N LYS A 319 16.77 -2.88 -0.50
CA LYS A 319 18.07 -3.35 -1.02
C LYS A 319 18.48 -2.72 -2.36
N ALA A 320 17.61 -1.89 -2.94
CA ALA A 320 17.81 -1.22 -4.22
C ALA A 320 17.57 0.29 -4.05
N THR A 321 18.11 1.09 -4.97
CA THR A 321 17.88 2.54 -5.05
C THR A 321 16.40 2.86 -5.04
N TYR A 322 16.03 3.88 -4.27
CA TYR A 322 14.67 4.38 -4.15
C TYR A 322 14.67 5.91 -4.26
N THR A 323 13.49 6.52 -4.26
CA THR A 323 13.27 7.94 -4.59
C THR A 323 14.16 8.84 -3.74
N GLY A 324 15.09 9.53 -4.41
CA GLY A 324 16.02 10.47 -3.79
C GLY A 324 17.19 9.85 -3.01
N VAL A 325 17.35 8.53 -3.03
CA VAL A 325 18.39 7.82 -2.26
C VAL A 325 19.08 6.75 -3.09
N GLU A 326 20.38 6.93 -3.31
CA GLU A 326 21.22 5.91 -3.92
C GLU A 326 21.54 4.83 -2.88
N VAL A 327 21.26 3.56 -3.23
CA VAL A 327 21.55 2.42 -2.36
C VAL A 327 22.55 1.51 -3.07
N THR A 328 23.75 1.39 -2.49
CA THR A 328 24.82 0.53 -3.03
C THR A 328 25.17 -0.60 -2.05
N PRO A 329 25.15 -1.87 -2.48
CA PRO A 329 25.57 -2.98 -1.64
C PRO A 329 27.10 -3.13 -1.65
N ASP A 330 27.69 -3.23 -0.46
CA ASP A 330 29.06 -3.69 -0.25
C ASP A 330 29.04 -5.17 0.14
N THR A 331 29.37 -6.02 -0.83
CA THR A 331 29.35 -7.47 -0.69
C THR A 331 30.73 -8.07 -0.42
N SER A 332 31.74 -7.23 -0.21
CA SER A 332 33.15 -7.64 -0.02
C SER A 332 33.38 -8.51 1.22
N LYS A 333 32.43 -8.54 2.15
CA LYS A 333 32.51 -9.24 3.43
C LYS A 333 31.83 -10.60 3.37
N GLN A 334 32.41 -11.60 4.00
CA GLN A 334 31.89 -12.97 4.06
C GLN A 334 30.78 -13.11 5.11
N VAL A 335 30.84 -12.35 6.21
CA VAL A 335 29.91 -12.50 7.33
C VAL A 335 28.67 -11.61 7.22
N TYR A 336 28.77 -10.48 6.53
CA TYR A 336 27.66 -9.53 6.40
C TYR A 336 27.67 -8.81 5.03
N ILE A 337 26.58 -8.10 4.72
CA ILE A 337 26.46 -7.13 3.63
C ILE A 337 26.22 -5.76 4.26
N ILE A 338 26.79 -4.71 3.66
CA ILE A 338 26.46 -3.34 4.01
C ILE A 338 25.63 -2.74 2.86
N TYR A 339 24.47 -2.18 3.15
CA TYR A 339 23.75 -1.33 2.21
C TYR A 339 24.03 0.12 2.57
N LYS A 340 24.65 0.85 1.64
CA LYS A 340 25.03 2.25 1.82
C LYS A 340 23.96 3.12 1.19
N HIS A 341 23.20 3.82 2.03
CA HIS A 341 22.18 4.79 1.65
C HIS A 341 22.82 6.18 1.61
N VAL A 342 22.82 6.81 0.44
CA VAL A 342 23.46 8.11 0.23
C VAL A 342 22.41 9.16 -0.14
N PHE A 343 22.40 10.23 0.65
CA PHE A 343 21.51 11.39 0.48
C PHE A 343 22.28 12.58 -0.11
N THR A 344 21.55 13.52 -0.73
CA THR A 344 22.13 14.73 -1.32
C THR A 344 22.69 15.68 -0.26
N SER A 345 22.02 15.79 0.89
CA SER A 345 22.44 16.60 2.05
C SER A 345 22.14 15.89 3.37
N GLY A 346 22.86 16.26 4.42
CA GLY A 346 22.65 15.73 5.77
C GLY A 346 21.42 16.35 6.44
N LYS A 347 20.50 15.52 6.91
CA LYS A 347 19.27 15.93 7.63
C LYS A 347 18.93 14.96 8.76
N GLU A 348 17.96 15.34 9.59
CA GLU A 348 17.33 14.42 10.53
C GLU A 348 16.75 13.20 9.79
N LEU A 349 16.79 12.04 10.44
CA LEU A 349 16.43 10.76 9.82
C LEU A 349 15.03 10.29 10.24
N ASN A 350 14.26 9.84 9.27
CA ASN A 350 13.10 8.96 9.48
C ASN A 350 13.53 7.53 9.15
N ILE A 351 13.39 6.60 10.11
CA ILE A 351 13.76 5.20 9.90
C ILE A 351 12.51 4.34 9.76
N LEU A 352 12.41 3.64 8.63
CA LEU A 352 11.31 2.75 8.35
C LEU A 352 11.81 1.32 8.15
N PHE A 353 10.99 0.38 8.58
CA PHE A 353 11.12 -1.02 8.23
C PHE A 353 9.73 -1.59 7.93
N ALA A 354 9.59 -2.29 6.81
CA ALA A 354 8.32 -2.84 6.35
C ALA A 354 7.19 -1.78 6.31
N ARG A 355 7.50 -0.57 5.82
CA ARG A 355 6.59 0.60 5.74
C ARG A 355 6.07 1.13 7.09
N THR A 356 6.67 0.71 8.19
CA THR A 356 6.33 1.20 9.54
C THR A 356 7.51 1.93 10.15
N THR A 357 7.22 2.98 10.92
CA THR A 357 8.26 3.66 11.70
C THR A 357 8.77 2.72 12.79
N ILE A 358 10.09 2.72 12.96
CA ILE A 358 10.72 2.05 14.08
C ILE A 358 11.40 3.08 14.98
N SER A 359 11.24 2.91 16.29
CA SER A 359 11.92 3.74 17.28
C SER A 359 13.32 3.19 17.49
N ILE A 360 14.32 3.90 16.99
CA ILE A 360 15.72 3.64 17.34
C ILE A 360 15.98 4.36 18.67
N THR A 361 15.99 3.60 19.78
CA THR A 361 15.99 4.08 21.18
C THR A 361 14.70 4.78 21.62
N ALA A 362 14.52 4.93 22.94
CA ALA A 362 13.34 5.61 23.52
C ALA A 362 13.22 7.10 23.15
N LYS A 363 14.33 7.75 22.77
CA LYS A 363 14.35 9.16 22.37
C LYS A 363 14.36 9.36 20.85
N GLY A 364 14.39 8.28 20.06
CA GLY A 364 14.66 8.36 18.63
C GLY A 364 16.12 8.74 18.33
N ILE A 365 16.44 8.88 17.04
CA ILE A 365 17.75 9.36 16.60
C ILE A 365 17.76 10.88 16.77
N THR A 366 18.64 11.38 17.65
CA THR A 366 18.79 12.82 17.91
C THR A 366 20.26 13.23 17.80
N GLY A 367 20.50 14.49 17.42
CA GLY A 367 21.83 15.09 17.38
C GLY A 367 22.71 14.64 16.21
N VAL A 368 22.11 14.12 15.13
CA VAL A 368 22.84 13.74 13.90
C VAL A 368 22.03 14.13 12.67
N ASN A 369 22.68 14.86 11.77
CA ASN A 369 22.14 15.15 10.44
C ASN A 369 22.86 14.30 9.40
N ALA A 370 22.38 13.08 9.17
CA ALA A 370 23.12 12.09 8.37
C ALA A 370 22.91 12.28 6.87
N LYS A 371 24.04 12.30 6.13
CA LYS A 371 24.08 12.24 4.67
C LYS A 371 24.38 10.83 4.15
N HIS A 372 25.10 10.03 4.94
CA HIS A 372 25.37 8.64 4.63
C HIS A 372 24.89 7.76 5.78
N VAL A 373 24.16 6.70 5.43
CA VAL A 373 23.66 5.70 6.38
C VAL A 373 24.08 4.33 5.89
N GLU A 374 24.79 3.59 6.73
CA GLU A 374 25.18 2.22 6.43
C GLU A 374 24.33 1.26 7.25
N VAL A 375 23.67 0.33 6.57
CA VAL A 375 22.79 -0.67 7.17
C VAL A 375 23.40 -2.05 6.97
N TYR A 376 23.70 -2.74 8.06
CA TYR A 376 24.44 -3.99 8.06
C TYR A 376 23.51 -5.19 8.27
N TYR A 377 23.62 -6.18 7.39
CA TYR A 377 22.85 -7.43 7.41
C TYR A 377 23.79 -8.62 7.52
N LEU A 378 23.55 -9.51 8.48
CA LEU A 378 24.33 -10.75 8.58
C LEU A 378 24.02 -11.66 7.38
N LYS A 379 25.02 -12.44 6.95
CA LYS A 379 24.88 -13.57 6.03
C LYS A 379 24.88 -14.84 6.86
N ALA A 380 24.15 -15.87 6.48
CA ALA A 380 24.31 -17.21 7.05
C ALA A 380 24.02 -18.27 5.97
N GLY A 381 25.05 -19.03 5.57
CA GLY A 381 24.94 -19.94 4.43
C GLY A 381 24.68 -19.17 3.13
N HIS A 382 23.65 -19.56 2.37
CA HIS A 382 23.22 -18.92 1.12
C HIS A 382 22.11 -17.88 1.30
N LYS A 383 21.79 -17.47 2.53
CA LYS A 383 20.70 -16.53 2.82
C LYS A 383 21.22 -15.33 3.61
N ASP A 384 20.71 -14.17 3.25
CA ASP A 384 20.85 -12.95 4.04
C ASP A 384 19.87 -12.99 5.22
N ASP A 385 20.25 -12.31 6.29
CA ASP A 385 19.31 -11.90 7.30
C ASP A 385 18.23 -10.99 6.70
N THR A 386 17.01 -11.09 7.21
CA THR A 386 15.89 -10.22 6.86
C THR A 386 15.88 -8.93 7.69
N GLU A 387 16.55 -8.94 8.84
CA GLU A 387 16.62 -7.80 9.75
C GLU A 387 18.07 -7.30 9.85
N PRO A 388 18.30 -5.98 9.79
CA PRO A 388 19.63 -5.44 10.00
C PRO A 388 20.03 -5.58 11.47
N PHE A 389 21.32 -5.83 11.69
CA PHE A 389 21.87 -5.97 13.04
C PHE A 389 22.58 -4.70 13.53
N LEU A 390 22.96 -3.82 12.61
CA LEU A 390 23.74 -2.62 12.91
C LEU A 390 23.43 -1.52 11.89
N ILE A 391 23.29 -0.28 12.38
CA ILE A 391 23.07 0.93 11.59
C ILE A 391 24.15 1.94 11.99
N ALA A 392 24.86 2.51 11.02
CA ALA A 392 25.89 3.52 11.24
C ALA A 392 25.56 4.80 10.47
N LEU A 393 25.70 5.95 11.16
CA LEU A 393 25.28 7.27 10.68
C LEU A 393 26.48 8.20 10.53
N TYR A 394 26.55 8.86 9.38
CA TYR A 394 27.64 9.77 9.02
C TYR A 394 27.06 11.10 8.50
N GLU A 395 27.57 12.22 9.02
CA GLU A 395 27.06 13.56 8.66
C GLU A 395 27.47 14.02 7.27
N ASN A 396 28.75 13.89 6.91
CA ASN A 396 29.30 14.44 5.66
C ASN A 396 30.30 13.50 4.98
N ASP A 397 31.30 13.01 5.72
CA ASP A 397 32.33 12.08 5.24
C ASP A 397 32.08 10.67 5.80
N VAL A 398 32.19 9.65 4.95
CA VAL A 398 32.12 8.22 5.30
C VAL A 398 33.22 7.84 6.32
N ASN A 399 34.25 8.68 6.46
CA ASN A 399 35.34 8.46 7.41
C ASN A 399 35.06 8.91 8.85
N SER A 400 34.01 9.70 9.10
CA SER A 400 33.71 10.23 10.45
C SER A 400 32.35 9.74 10.93
N LEU A 401 32.36 8.63 11.68
CA LEU A 401 31.16 8.07 12.29
C LEU A 401 30.65 9.02 13.38
N LYS A 402 29.36 9.34 13.32
CA LYS A 402 28.71 10.17 14.34
C LYS A 402 28.01 9.35 15.38
N LYS A 403 27.18 8.40 14.93
CA LYS A 403 26.45 7.48 15.79
C LYS A 403 26.32 6.13 15.11
N ALA A 404 26.27 5.08 15.92
CA ALA A 404 25.88 3.76 15.46
C ALA A 404 24.89 3.15 16.45
N TYR A 405 24.04 2.25 15.96
CA TYR A 405 23.02 1.58 16.74
C TYR A 405 23.01 0.10 16.40
N HIS A 406 22.80 -0.75 17.39
CA HIS A 406 22.69 -2.19 17.19
C HIS A 406 21.49 -2.77 17.94
N PHE A 407 20.98 -3.90 17.44
CA PHE A 407 19.86 -4.62 18.07
C PHE A 407 20.27 -5.26 19.40
N THR A 408 19.29 -5.51 20.27
CA THR A 408 19.45 -6.37 21.44
C THR A 408 19.11 -7.82 21.13
N ILE A 409 19.93 -8.74 21.61
CA ILE A 409 19.83 -10.15 21.23
C ILE A 409 18.53 -10.86 21.65
N ASN A 410 17.94 -10.42 22.76
CA ASN A 410 16.69 -10.95 23.31
C ASN A 410 15.51 -9.98 23.16
N GLY A 411 15.73 -8.83 22.52
CA GLY A 411 14.69 -7.84 22.29
C GLY A 411 13.88 -8.18 21.04
N LYS A 412 12.71 -7.56 20.91
CA LYS A 412 12.03 -7.49 19.61
C LYS A 412 12.90 -6.62 18.69
N PHE A 413 12.74 -6.70 17.37
CA PHE A 413 13.43 -5.82 16.39
C PHE A 413 13.32 -4.30 16.69
N LYS A 414 12.47 -3.90 17.64
CA LYS A 414 12.28 -2.53 18.10
C LYS A 414 13.30 -2.08 19.17
N ASP A 415 14.06 -3.00 19.76
CA ASP A 415 14.91 -2.74 20.92
C ASP A 415 16.36 -2.45 20.48
N TRP A 416 16.59 -1.23 19.98
CA TRP A 416 17.90 -0.72 19.54
C TRP A 416 18.62 0.05 20.64
N ILE A 417 19.94 -0.11 20.71
CA ILE A 417 20.82 0.61 21.66
C ILE A 417 21.89 1.36 20.88
N GLU A 418 22.24 2.56 21.34
CA GLU A 418 23.36 3.35 20.82
C GLU A 418 24.69 2.66 21.15
N PHE A 419 25.57 2.56 20.16
CA PHE A 419 26.91 2.01 20.33
C PHE A 419 27.76 3.01 21.12
N GLU A 420 28.02 2.68 22.38
CA GLU A 420 28.83 3.49 23.28
C GLU A 420 30.19 2.83 23.54
N ILE A 421 31.24 3.65 23.65
CA ILE A 421 32.53 3.20 24.16
C ILE A 421 32.39 3.13 25.69
N LYS A 422 32.12 1.95 26.24
CA LYS A 422 32.28 1.76 27.69
C LYS A 422 33.76 1.99 28.05
N LYS A 423 34.06 3.07 28.79
CA LYS A 423 35.38 3.34 29.38
C LYS A 423 35.34 3.04 30.87
N GLY A 424 36.28 2.22 31.33
CA GLY A 424 36.73 2.26 32.71
C GLY A 424 37.43 3.60 32.98
N ALA A 425 36.75 4.47 33.73
CA ALA A 425 37.31 5.60 34.47
C ALA A 425 38.40 6.47 33.79
N SER A 426 38.04 7.25 32.78
CA SER A 426 38.51 8.65 32.65
C SER A 426 37.60 9.44 31.71
N LYS A 427 37.09 10.57 32.21
CA LYS A 427 36.27 11.55 31.47
C LYS A 427 37.16 12.38 30.54
N GLU A 428 37.66 11.78 29.48
CA GLU A 428 38.10 12.54 28.30
C GLU A 428 36.99 12.48 27.27
N GLU A 429 36.58 13.65 26.78
CA GLU A 429 35.64 13.79 25.66
C GLU A 429 36.01 12.79 24.58
N GLU A 430 35.10 11.84 24.31
CA GLU A 430 35.32 10.84 23.27
C GLU A 430 35.40 11.55 21.93
N SER A 431 36.60 11.61 21.36
CA SER A 431 36.75 12.16 20.02
C SER A 431 36.03 11.23 19.04
N GLN A 432 35.35 11.81 18.05
CA GLN A 432 34.67 11.06 16.98
C GLN A 432 35.61 10.07 16.26
N GLU A 433 36.91 10.37 16.25
CA GLU A 433 37.95 9.49 15.74
C GLU A 433 38.12 8.20 16.57
N GLN A 434 38.08 8.29 17.91
CA GLN A 434 38.12 7.12 18.78
C GLN A 434 36.88 6.23 18.58
N LEU A 435 35.70 6.83 18.46
CA LEU A 435 34.45 6.12 18.16
C LEU A 435 34.53 5.38 16.84
N THR A 436 34.95 6.09 15.78
CA THR A 436 35.10 5.50 14.44
C THR A 436 36.08 4.34 14.45
N LYS A 437 37.22 4.48 15.15
CA LYS A 437 38.24 3.42 15.25
C LYS A 437 37.68 2.19 15.98
N LYS A 438 37.10 2.37 17.17
CA LYS A 438 36.54 1.24 17.95
C LYS A 438 35.40 0.56 17.19
N PHE A 439 34.54 1.31 16.51
CA PHE A 439 33.50 0.75 15.65
C PHE A 439 34.07 -0.14 14.53
N LYS A 440 35.07 0.36 13.78
CA LYS A 440 35.73 -0.41 12.71
C LYS A 440 36.41 -1.68 13.26
N GLU A 441 37.04 -1.62 14.43
CA GLU A 441 37.62 -2.79 15.11
C GLU A 441 36.56 -3.84 15.45
N LYS A 442 35.42 -3.43 16.03
CA LYS A 442 34.31 -4.35 16.36
C LYS A 442 33.74 -5.02 15.11
N VAL A 443 33.43 -4.25 14.07
CA VAL A 443 32.89 -4.76 12.81
C VAL A 443 33.88 -5.73 12.14
N THR A 444 35.18 -5.41 12.15
CA THR A 444 36.23 -6.33 11.66
C THR A 444 36.27 -7.63 12.46
N LYS A 445 36.09 -7.56 13.78
CA LYS A 445 36.05 -8.76 14.62
C LYS A 445 34.82 -9.63 14.34
N ILE A 446 33.67 -9.04 14.03
CA ILE A 446 32.46 -9.78 13.61
C ILE A 446 32.75 -10.58 12.35
N GLU A 447 33.42 -9.96 11.38
CA GLU A 447 33.85 -10.64 10.14
C GLU A 447 34.77 -11.83 10.44
N GLN A 448 35.78 -11.65 11.30
CA GLN A 448 36.72 -12.71 11.63
C GLN A 448 36.05 -13.86 12.41
N SER A 449 35.23 -13.52 13.40
CA SER A 449 34.65 -14.49 14.34
C SER A 449 33.42 -15.21 13.76
N GLY A 450 32.70 -14.58 12.84
CA GLY A 450 31.47 -15.13 12.25
C GLY A 450 31.70 -16.03 11.04
N SER A 451 32.89 -16.02 10.43
CA SER A 451 33.21 -16.70 9.16
C SER A 451 32.86 -18.19 9.15
N CYS A 452 33.07 -18.88 10.28
CA CYS A 452 32.86 -20.33 10.42
C CYS A 452 31.45 -20.72 10.90
N ILE A 453 30.61 -19.76 11.32
CA ILE A 453 29.28 -20.03 11.88
C ILE A 453 28.28 -20.17 10.75
N LYS A 454 27.49 -21.24 10.67
CA LYS A 454 26.50 -21.41 9.58
C LYS A 454 25.08 -20.95 9.93
N GLU A 455 24.77 -20.85 11.21
CA GLU A 455 23.43 -20.51 11.71
C GLU A 455 23.31 -19.00 11.99
N ILE A 456 22.21 -18.39 11.54
CA ILE A 456 21.97 -16.95 11.67
C ILE A 456 21.79 -16.51 13.13
N ILE A 457 21.09 -17.31 13.95
CA ILE A 457 20.84 -17.00 15.37
C ILE A 457 22.17 -16.95 16.13
N SER A 458 23.03 -17.95 15.91
CA SER A 458 24.37 -17.98 16.47
C SER A 458 25.24 -16.79 16.00
N ARG A 459 25.14 -16.37 14.73
CA ARG A 459 25.84 -15.16 14.23
C ARG A 459 25.32 -13.88 14.88
N ARG A 460 24.00 -13.72 15.00
CA ARG A 460 23.35 -12.63 15.73
C ARG A 460 23.88 -12.56 17.16
N PHE A 461 24.02 -13.71 17.83
CA PHE A 461 24.56 -13.78 19.19
C PHE A 461 25.98 -13.26 19.29
N ILE A 462 26.87 -13.76 18.43
CA ILE A 462 28.27 -13.36 18.43
C ILE A 462 28.43 -11.88 18.06
N ALA A 463 27.69 -11.39 17.07
CA ALA A 463 27.71 -9.98 16.69
C ALA A 463 27.31 -9.07 17.87
N TYR A 464 26.23 -9.41 18.57
CA TYR A 464 25.78 -8.68 19.75
C TYR A 464 26.84 -8.69 20.88
N GLN A 465 27.41 -9.86 21.20
CA GLN A 465 28.46 -9.97 22.22
C GLN A 465 29.66 -9.08 21.87
N ILE A 466 30.13 -9.14 20.62
CA ILE A 466 31.26 -8.33 20.16
C ILE A 466 30.95 -6.83 20.30
N LEU A 467 29.74 -6.39 19.95
CA LEU A 467 29.32 -5.00 20.02
C LEU A 467 29.16 -4.47 21.45
N THR A 468 28.88 -5.33 22.43
CA THR A 468 28.49 -4.92 23.80
C THR A 468 29.54 -5.13 24.89
N THR A 469 30.55 -5.98 24.68
CA THR A 469 31.62 -6.23 25.67
C THR A 469 32.86 -5.41 25.38
N ASP A 470 33.56 -4.91 26.41
CA ASP A 470 34.87 -4.25 26.23
C ASP A 470 35.98 -5.27 26.01
N GLU A 471 35.96 -6.34 26.80
CA GLU A 471 36.81 -7.50 26.55
C GLU A 471 36.16 -8.39 25.51
N ILE A 472 36.85 -8.43 24.39
CA ILE A 472 36.81 -9.47 23.39
C ILE A 472 36.93 -10.80 24.14
N PRO A 473 35.92 -11.68 24.16
CA PRO A 473 36.19 -13.07 24.48
C PRO A 473 37.19 -13.50 23.42
N THR A 474 38.41 -13.77 23.84
CA THR A 474 39.37 -14.53 23.05
C THR A 474 38.63 -15.79 22.67
N ALA A 475 38.62 -16.14 21.38
CA ALA A 475 38.19 -17.49 21.02
C ALA A 475 38.91 -18.43 21.98
N PRO A 476 38.19 -19.34 22.69
CA PRO A 476 38.87 -20.31 23.53
C PRO A 476 39.97 -20.89 22.66
N ALA A 477 41.22 -20.83 23.15
CA ALA A 477 42.35 -21.37 22.44
C ALA A 477 41.91 -22.75 21.99
N GLY A 478 41.91 -22.98 20.66
CA GLY A 478 41.61 -24.30 20.14
C GLY A 478 42.45 -25.27 20.95
N PRO A 479 41.88 -26.37 21.46
CA PRO A 479 42.65 -27.33 22.25
C PRO A 479 43.96 -27.60 21.50
N PRO A 480 45.11 -27.57 22.20
CA PRO A 480 46.42 -27.67 21.56
C PRO A 480 46.37 -28.79 20.55
N ALA A 481 46.81 -28.51 19.31
CA ALA A 481 46.79 -29.48 18.23
C ALA A 481 47.42 -30.77 18.75
N VAL A 482 46.56 -31.75 18.98
CA VAL A 482 47.01 -33.06 19.43
C VAL A 482 47.89 -33.57 18.28
N PRO A 483 49.18 -33.90 18.52
CA PRO A 483 50.00 -34.50 17.47
C PRO A 483 49.23 -35.69 16.91
N PRO A 484 49.22 -35.91 15.58
CA PRO A 484 48.33 -36.88 14.95
C PRO A 484 48.46 -38.23 15.63
N ILE A 485 47.44 -38.59 16.42
CA ILE A 485 47.32 -39.93 16.98
C ILE A 485 46.94 -40.79 15.78
N ARG A 486 47.83 -41.71 15.41
CA ARG A 486 47.55 -42.76 14.43
C ARG A 486 46.20 -43.38 14.81
N PRO A 487 45.23 -43.50 13.89
CA PRO A 487 43.93 -44.10 14.20
C PRO A 487 44.17 -45.45 14.88
N PRO A 488 43.50 -45.74 16.01
CA PRO A 488 43.63 -47.03 16.66
C PRO A 488 43.22 -48.12 15.67
N LEU A 489 43.98 -49.21 15.66
CA LEU A 489 43.60 -50.43 14.93
C LEU A 489 42.17 -50.80 15.33
N GLU A 490 41.27 -50.82 14.35
CA GLU A 490 39.95 -51.43 14.51
C GLU A 490 40.16 -52.91 14.82
N THR A 491 40.03 -53.26 16.10
CA THR A 491 39.66 -54.62 16.50
C THR A 491 38.15 -54.61 16.69
N PRO A 492 37.39 -55.44 15.96
CA PRO A 492 35.94 -55.43 16.09
C PRO A 492 35.56 -55.78 17.53
N GLY A 493 34.81 -54.87 18.17
CA GLY A 493 34.25 -55.12 19.49
C GLY A 493 33.25 -56.28 19.45
N PRO A 494 33.11 -57.07 20.54
CA PRO A 494 32.15 -58.17 20.59
C PRO A 494 30.74 -57.61 20.46
N THR A 495 30.07 -57.97 19.36
CA THR A 495 28.70 -57.58 19.07
C THR A 495 27.77 -58.38 19.98
N THR A 496 27.24 -57.74 21.02
CA THR A 496 26.22 -58.29 21.93
C THR A 496 24.80 -58.00 21.43
N GLN A 497 24.56 -58.16 20.13
CA GLN A 497 23.19 -58.27 19.60
C GLN A 497 22.93 -59.74 19.23
N PRO A 498 21.91 -60.39 19.83
CA PRO A 498 21.56 -61.74 19.42
C PRO A 498 21.18 -61.74 17.93
N PRO A 499 21.65 -62.72 17.14
CA PRO A 499 21.36 -62.78 15.72
C PRO A 499 19.86 -62.78 15.45
N ASN A 500 19.41 -61.98 14.49
CA ASN A 500 18.05 -62.08 13.97
C ASN A 500 17.95 -63.36 13.12
N TRP A 501 17.74 -64.49 13.79
CA TRP A 501 17.64 -65.82 13.18
C TRP A 501 16.57 -65.88 12.09
N TRP A 502 15.51 -65.07 12.17
CA TRP A 502 14.47 -65.01 11.14
C TRP A 502 14.96 -64.43 9.81
N LEU A 503 15.84 -63.42 9.85
CA LEU A 503 16.42 -62.84 8.64
C LEU A 503 17.43 -63.81 7.98
N ILE A 504 18.20 -64.53 8.80
CA ILE A 504 19.21 -65.51 8.34
C ILE A 504 18.55 -66.76 7.78
N ILE A 505 17.50 -67.27 8.44
CA ILE A 505 16.71 -68.41 7.96
C ILE A 505 15.94 -68.02 6.68
N GLY A 506 15.36 -66.82 6.61
CA GLY A 506 14.69 -66.31 5.41
C GLY A 506 15.63 -66.18 4.20
N CYS A 507 16.84 -65.65 4.40
CA CYS A 507 17.84 -65.49 3.34
C CYS A 507 18.46 -66.81 2.88
N SER A 508 18.63 -67.79 3.77
CA SER A 508 19.20 -69.11 3.42
C SER A 508 18.21 -70.01 2.70
N VAL A 509 16.92 -70.00 3.08
CA VAL A 509 15.87 -70.75 2.37
C VAL A 509 15.60 -70.14 0.99
N GLY A 510 15.60 -68.80 0.87
CA GLY A 510 15.45 -68.11 -0.42
C GLY A 510 16.61 -68.40 -1.38
N GLY A 511 17.86 -68.37 -0.88
CA GLY A 511 19.04 -68.71 -1.67
C GLY A 511 19.09 -70.18 -2.10
N PHE A 512 18.68 -71.10 -1.21
CA PHE A 512 18.62 -72.52 -1.51
C PHE A 512 17.53 -72.84 -2.56
N LEU A 513 16.34 -72.26 -2.44
CA LEU A 513 15.27 -72.45 -3.43
C LEU A 513 15.65 -71.90 -4.81
N LEU A 514 16.36 -70.77 -4.87
CA LEU A 514 16.87 -70.22 -6.13
C LEU A 514 17.90 -71.17 -6.78
N LEU A 515 18.82 -71.72 -5.99
CA LEU A 515 19.80 -72.70 -6.49
C LEU A 515 19.13 -73.99 -6.96
N VAL A 516 18.16 -74.53 -6.22
CA VAL A 516 17.40 -75.72 -6.64
C VAL A 516 16.63 -75.44 -7.93
N ALA A 517 15.98 -74.27 -8.06
CA ALA A 517 15.27 -73.90 -9.28
C ALA A 517 16.22 -73.77 -10.48
N LEU A 518 17.42 -73.22 -10.29
CA LEU A 518 18.44 -73.13 -11.34
C LEU A 518 18.99 -74.50 -11.74
N VAL A 519 19.25 -75.39 -10.78
CA VAL A 519 19.75 -76.76 -11.07
C VAL A 519 18.68 -77.60 -11.76
N VAL A 520 17.42 -77.53 -11.32
CA VAL A 520 16.31 -78.23 -11.97
C VAL A 520 16.06 -77.65 -13.37
N GLY A 521 16.08 -76.32 -13.52
CA GLY A 521 15.96 -75.66 -14.82
C GLY A 521 17.09 -76.05 -15.78
N TYR A 522 18.32 -76.11 -15.29
CA TYR A 522 19.46 -76.58 -16.06
C TYR A 522 19.36 -78.08 -16.40
N GLY A 523 18.89 -78.91 -15.47
CA GLY A 523 18.63 -80.33 -15.71
C GLY A 523 17.56 -80.58 -16.78
N ILE A 524 16.46 -79.82 -16.77
CA ILE A 524 15.43 -79.87 -17.81
C ILE A 524 15.98 -79.40 -19.15
N TYR A 525 16.75 -78.31 -19.16
CA TYR A 525 17.40 -77.81 -20.38
C TYR A 525 18.37 -78.85 -20.94
N TRP A 526 19.24 -79.43 -20.12
CA TRP A 526 20.22 -80.43 -20.52
C TRP A 526 19.56 -81.73 -20.98
N TYR A 527 18.49 -82.18 -20.32
CA TYR A 527 17.71 -83.34 -20.75
C TYR A 527 17.06 -83.11 -22.13
N ASN A 528 16.45 -81.94 -22.36
CA ASN A 528 15.80 -81.62 -23.64
C ASN A 528 16.78 -81.34 -24.78
N THR A 529 17.98 -80.84 -24.51
CA THR A 529 18.97 -80.48 -25.54
C THR A 529 20.05 -81.53 -25.77
N THR A 530 20.31 -82.43 -24.81
CA THR A 530 21.41 -83.39 -24.91
C THR A 530 20.93 -84.83 -24.88
N ILE A 531 20.10 -85.22 -23.91
CA ILE A 531 19.64 -86.62 -23.81
C ILE A 531 18.60 -86.95 -24.89
N LYS A 532 17.59 -86.10 -25.12
CA LYS A 532 16.56 -86.31 -26.15
C LYS A 532 17.06 -86.33 -27.60
N LEU A 533 18.30 -85.88 -27.83
CA LEU A 533 18.95 -85.96 -29.15
C LEU A 533 19.88 -87.20 -29.28
N LEU A 534 20.15 -87.91 -28.18
CA LEU A 534 21.02 -89.09 -28.11
C LEU A 534 20.27 -90.41 -27.80
N THR A 535 18.96 -90.33 -27.55
CA THR A 535 17.99 -91.44 -27.50
C THR A 535 16.79 -91.09 -28.36
#